data_AF-A0A0C5PXH8-F1
#
_entry.id   AF-A0A0C5PXH8-F1
#
_cell.length_a   1.000
_cell.length_b   1.000
_cell.length_c   1.000
_cell.angle_alpha   90.00
_cell.angle_beta   90.00
_cell.angle_gamma   90.00
#
_symmetry.space_group_name_H-M   'P 1'
#
loop_
_entity.id
_entity.type
_entity.pdbx_description
1 polymer ?
#
loop_
_entity_poly.entity_id
_entity_poly.type
_entity_poly.pdbx_seq_one_letter_code
_entity_poly.pdbx_strand_id
1 'polypeptide(L)'
;MSAADDDARRKLYLARDVAVINADSSMLADIIKIAVSPIPTQTVDDNTRSNTDMSKQRVLVMNGQRVLQSEEAGKWKNDNVDKAGSIKPGIYPLYLSKGPDKASSYNGPILHADKQSVYQQVGKQIFKHDRQNFDKLPEVGTEKSISYDQTSGKAQVAAATEKQGRKFSR
;
A
#
# COMPACT_ATOMS: atom_id res chain seq x y z
N MET A 1 -20.33 0.61 -23.02
CA MET A 1 -19.78 -0.42 -22.11
C MET A 1 -19.76 0.19 -20.72
N SER A 2 -20.39 -0.47 -19.74
CA SER A 2 -20.78 0.13 -18.45
C SER A 2 -19.59 0.27 -17.49
N ALA A 3 -19.55 1.33 -16.69
CA ALA A 3 -18.54 1.55 -15.66
C ALA A 3 -18.50 0.42 -14.59
N ALA A 4 -19.59 -0.34 -14.45
CA ALA A 4 -19.64 -1.54 -13.61
C ALA A 4 -18.75 -2.68 -14.16
N ASP A 5 -18.62 -2.80 -15.48
CA ASP A 5 -17.70 -3.78 -16.11
C ASP A 5 -16.24 -3.42 -15.84
N ASP A 6 -15.91 -2.13 -15.76
CA ASP A 6 -14.53 -1.69 -15.52
C ASP A 6 -14.10 -1.84 -14.06
N ASP A 7 -15.01 -1.64 -13.09
CA ASP A 7 -14.73 -1.95 -11.68
C ASP A 7 -14.59 -3.47 -11.45
N ALA A 8 -15.48 -4.27 -12.06
CA ALA A 8 -15.39 -5.72 -12.02
C ALA A 8 -14.10 -6.23 -12.68
N ARG A 9 -13.69 -5.66 -13.83
CA ARG A 9 -12.41 -5.97 -14.48
C ARG A 9 -11.22 -5.58 -13.63
N ARG A 10 -11.22 -4.40 -12.99
CA ARG A 10 -10.13 -3.95 -12.11
C ARG A 10 -9.96 -4.86 -10.89
N LYS A 11 -11.06 -5.31 -10.29
CA LYS A 11 -11.04 -6.30 -9.21
C LYS A 11 -10.55 -7.67 -9.69
N LEU A 12 -10.91 -8.08 -10.92
CA LEU A 12 -10.43 -9.31 -11.54
C LEU A 12 -8.92 -9.27 -11.86
N TYR A 13 -8.38 -8.15 -12.33
CA TYR A 13 -6.95 -7.95 -12.56
C TYR A 13 -6.15 -7.97 -11.25
N LEU A 14 -6.67 -7.33 -10.20
CA LEU A 14 -6.08 -7.36 -8.86
C LEU A 14 -6.09 -8.80 -8.28
N ALA A 15 -7.19 -9.53 -8.44
CA ALA A 15 -7.32 -10.91 -7.97
C ALA A 15 -6.39 -11.87 -8.72
N ARG A 16 -6.23 -11.70 -10.05
CA ARG A 16 -5.25 -12.41 -10.87
C ARG A 16 -3.82 -12.18 -10.36
N ASP A 17 -3.43 -10.92 -10.16
CA ASP A 17 -2.05 -10.58 -9.80
C ASP A 17 -1.72 -11.07 -8.36
N VAL A 18 -2.71 -11.12 -7.47
CA VAL A 18 -2.57 -11.69 -6.11
C VAL A 18 -2.56 -13.23 -6.14
N ALA A 19 -3.38 -13.87 -6.98
CA ALA A 19 -3.51 -15.33 -7.06
C ALA A 19 -2.28 -16.00 -7.70
N VAL A 20 -1.61 -15.34 -8.66
CA VAL A 20 -0.37 -15.81 -9.28
C VAL A 20 0.80 -15.88 -8.27
N ILE A 21 0.71 -15.18 -7.14
CA ILE A 21 1.78 -15.10 -6.14
C ILE A 21 1.50 -15.96 -4.88
N ASN A 22 0.24 -16.15 -4.46
CA ASN A 22 -0.07 -16.77 -3.16
C ASN A 22 -0.81 -18.12 -3.18
N ALA A 23 -1.24 -18.64 -4.33
CA ALA A 23 -1.92 -19.94 -4.47
C ALA A 23 -3.09 -20.20 -3.48
N ASP A 24 -3.77 -19.16 -2.98
CA ASP A 24 -4.92 -19.29 -2.08
C ASP A 24 -6.19 -18.81 -2.79
N SER A 25 -7.04 -19.76 -3.17
CA SER A 25 -8.24 -19.58 -4.00
C SER A 25 -9.49 -19.20 -3.19
N SER A 26 -9.39 -19.09 -1.85
CA SER A 26 -10.54 -18.82 -0.98
C SER A 26 -11.19 -17.45 -1.25
N MET A 27 -10.39 -16.43 -1.62
CA MET A 27 -10.92 -15.10 -1.98
C MET A 27 -11.62 -15.03 -3.35
N LEU A 28 -11.42 -16.03 -4.23
CA LEU A 28 -12.13 -16.11 -5.51
C LEU A 28 -13.57 -16.61 -5.32
N ALA A 29 -13.82 -17.47 -4.33
CA ALA A 29 -15.14 -18.07 -4.10
C ALA A 29 -16.16 -17.08 -3.52
N ASP A 30 -15.72 -16.18 -2.65
CA ASP A 30 -16.60 -15.17 -2.02
C ASP A 30 -17.08 -14.10 -3.02
N ILE A 31 -16.30 -13.82 -4.07
CA ILE A 31 -16.63 -12.84 -5.11
C ILE A 31 -17.64 -13.40 -6.11
N ILE A 32 -17.57 -14.70 -6.45
CA ILE A 32 -18.50 -15.34 -7.40
C ILE A 32 -19.92 -15.40 -6.83
N LYS A 33 -20.10 -15.57 -5.51
CA LYS A 33 -21.44 -15.57 -4.87
C LYS A 33 -22.18 -14.24 -4.99
N ILE A 34 -21.46 -13.11 -5.07
CA ILE A 34 -22.06 -11.78 -5.20
C ILE A 34 -22.56 -11.51 -6.63
N ALA A 35 -21.97 -12.17 -7.64
CA ALA A 35 -22.28 -11.93 -9.06
C ALA A 35 -23.55 -12.64 -9.59
N VAL A 36 -24.25 -13.45 -8.77
CA VAL A 36 -25.38 -14.29 -9.23
C VAL A 36 -26.74 -13.84 -8.67
N SER A 37 -26.82 -12.71 -7.96
CA SER A 37 -28.11 -12.21 -7.43
C SER A 37 -28.68 -11.05 -8.28
N PRO A 38 -29.98 -11.07 -8.62
CA PRO A 38 -30.59 -10.11 -9.55
C PRO A 38 -30.74 -8.70 -8.95
N ILE A 39 -30.53 -7.72 -9.83
CA ILE A 39 -30.43 -6.27 -9.59
C ILE A 39 -31.82 -5.63 -9.36
N PRO A 40 -32.02 -4.75 -8.35
CA PRO A 40 -33.04 -3.73 -8.41
C PRO A 40 -32.47 -2.43 -9.01
N THR A 41 -33.13 -1.97 -10.06
CA THR A 41 -32.90 -0.74 -10.83
C THR A 41 -32.81 0.49 -9.94
N GLN A 42 -31.72 1.25 -10.03
CA GLN A 42 -31.67 2.64 -9.54
C GLN A 42 -31.20 3.58 -10.64
N THR A 43 -31.98 4.66 -10.74
CA THR A 43 -31.94 5.76 -11.68
C THR A 43 -30.60 6.48 -11.69
N VAL A 44 -30.15 6.79 -12.90
CA VAL A 44 -28.90 7.50 -13.21
C VAL A 44 -29.04 8.99 -12.90
N ASP A 45 -28.46 9.42 -11.78
CA ASP A 45 -28.11 10.82 -11.57
C ASP A 45 -26.74 11.09 -12.19
N ASP A 46 -26.72 11.90 -13.25
CA ASP A 46 -25.60 12.15 -14.16
C ASP A 46 -24.54 13.11 -13.58
N ASN A 47 -24.23 13.03 -12.29
CA ASN A 47 -23.33 13.98 -11.62
C ASN A 47 -22.27 13.34 -10.69
N THR A 48 -21.66 12.24 -11.11
CA THR A 48 -20.42 11.74 -10.48
C THR A 48 -19.51 11.04 -11.49
N ARG A 49 -19.09 11.76 -12.54
CA ARG A 49 -17.87 11.40 -13.28
C ARG A 49 -16.71 12.26 -12.78
N SER A 50 -16.35 12.12 -11.50
CA SER A 50 -14.98 12.43 -11.08
C SER A 50 -14.09 11.32 -11.63
N ASN A 51 -13.70 11.48 -12.89
CA ASN A 51 -12.55 10.81 -13.46
C ASN A 51 -11.31 11.38 -12.75
N THR A 52 -11.11 11.04 -11.48
CA THR A 52 -9.87 11.36 -10.79
C THR A 52 -8.88 10.33 -11.29
N ASP A 53 -8.18 10.71 -12.35
CA ASP A 53 -6.85 10.22 -12.71
C ASP A 53 -5.92 10.50 -11.52
N MET A 54 -6.13 9.79 -10.41
CA MET A 54 -5.18 9.74 -9.32
C MET A 54 -4.04 8.90 -9.85
N SER A 55 -2.92 9.55 -10.18
CA SER A 55 -1.67 8.91 -10.53
C SER A 55 -1.35 7.80 -9.52
N LYS A 56 -1.63 6.56 -9.89
CA LYS A 56 -1.44 5.43 -8.97
C LYS A 56 0.04 5.11 -8.90
N GLN A 57 0.55 4.98 -7.69
CA GLN A 57 1.94 4.59 -7.47
C GLN A 57 2.04 3.26 -6.74
N ARG A 58 3.02 2.45 -7.12
CA ARG A 58 3.38 1.21 -6.43
C ARG A 58 4.88 1.04 -6.36
N VAL A 59 5.32 0.24 -5.41
CA VAL A 59 6.70 -0.21 -5.32
C VAL A 59 6.75 -1.69 -5.66
N LEU A 60 7.64 -2.08 -6.57
CA LEU A 60 7.92 -3.46 -6.94
C LEU A 60 9.31 -3.81 -6.44
N VAL A 61 9.42 -4.85 -5.60
CA VAL A 61 10.70 -5.35 -5.10
C VAL A 61 10.97 -6.72 -5.71
N MET A 62 12.09 -6.84 -6.41
CA MET A 62 12.58 -8.10 -6.98
C MET A 62 14.11 -8.12 -6.96
N ASN A 63 14.71 -9.28 -6.66
CA ASN A 63 16.17 -9.48 -6.74
C ASN A 63 17.00 -8.41 -5.99
N GLY A 64 16.51 -7.94 -4.83
CA GLY A 64 17.18 -6.90 -4.03
C GLY A 64 17.08 -5.48 -4.59
N GLN A 65 16.34 -5.27 -5.69
CA GLN A 65 16.03 -3.97 -6.26
C GLN A 65 14.62 -3.54 -5.91
N ARG A 66 14.42 -2.23 -5.75
CA ARG A 66 13.15 -1.56 -5.50
C ARG A 66 12.86 -0.63 -6.66
N VAL A 67 11.78 -0.89 -7.37
CA VAL A 67 11.32 -0.12 -8.52
C VAL A 67 10.06 0.66 -8.13
N LEU A 68 10.13 1.99 -8.14
CA LEU A 68 8.94 2.84 -8.06
C LEU A 68 8.28 2.86 -9.43
N GLN A 69 6.97 2.61 -9.46
CA GLN A 69 6.18 2.65 -10.68
C GLN A 69 4.96 3.53 -10.53
N SER A 70 4.67 4.32 -11.56
CA SER A 70 3.44 5.07 -11.72
C SER A 70 2.57 4.46 -12.82
N GLU A 71 1.26 4.49 -12.65
CA GLU A 71 0.30 4.11 -13.67
C GLU A 71 0.00 5.32 -14.57
N GLU A 72 0.19 5.15 -15.87
CA GLU A 72 -0.14 6.13 -16.91
C GLU A 72 -0.98 5.43 -17.98
N ALA A 73 -2.22 5.88 -18.18
CA ALA A 73 -3.16 5.29 -19.14
C ALA A 73 -3.33 3.76 -19.02
N GLY A 74 -3.37 3.24 -17.79
CA GLY A 74 -3.53 1.80 -17.52
C GLY A 74 -2.27 0.96 -17.71
N LYS A 75 -1.12 1.59 -17.98
CA LYS A 75 0.19 0.94 -18.08
C LYS A 75 1.10 1.37 -16.94
N TRP A 76 1.86 0.44 -16.39
CA TRP A 76 2.84 0.74 -15.36
C TRP A 76 4.17 1.16 -15.99
N LYS A 77 4.66 2.33 -15.60
CA LYS A 77 5.94 2.89 -16.01
C LYS A 77 6.90 2.86 -14.83
N ASN A 78 8.17 2.57 -15.08
CA ASN A 78 9.22 2.66 -14.06
C ASN A 78 9.68 4.11 -13.94
N ASP A 79 9.60 4.67 -12.73
CA ASP A 79 10.04 6.03 -12.45
C ASP A 79 11.45 6.05 -11.85
N ASN A 80 11.74 5.12 -10.93
CA ASN A 80 13.02 5.04 -10.25
C ASN A 80 13.36 3.60 -9.85
N VAL A 81 14.64 3.24 -9.83
CA VAL A 81 15.17 1.95 -9.39
C VAL A 81 16.27 2.19 -8.37
N ASP A 82 16.08 1.67 -7.16
CA ASP A 82 17.02 1.77 -6.05
C ASP A 82 17.27 0.39 -5.41
N LYS A 83 18.14 0.33 -4.41
CA LYS A 83 18.30 -0.88 -3.58
C LYS A 83 17.08 -1.07 -2.67
N ALA A 84 16.66 -2.32 -2.49
CA ALA A 84 15.53 -2.68 -1.63
C ALA A 84 15.85 -2.62 -0.14
N GLY A 85 17.11 -2.81 0.24
CA GLY A 85 17.51 -2.92 1.65
C GLY A 85 16.79 -4.07 2.34
N SER A 86 16.12 -3.78 3.44
CA SER A 86 15.33 -4.72 4.25
C SER A 86 13.91 -4.96 3.70
N ILE A 87 13.49 -4.31 2.61
CA ILE A 87 12.17 -4.56 2.01
C ILE A 87 12.20 -5.92 1.32
N LYS A 88 11.22 -6.77 1.64
CA LYS A 88 11.10 -8.11 1.04
C LYS A 88 10.64 -8.02 -0.43
N PRO A 89 10.96 -9.01 -1.26
CA PRO A 89 10.38 -9.12 -2.59
C PRO A 89 8.85 -9.12 -2.56
N GLY A 90 8.22 -8.38 -3.47
CA GLY A 90 6.77 -8.24 -3.52
C GLY A 90 6.29 -6.98 -4.26
N ILE A 91 4.96 -6.84 -4.36
CA ILE A 91 4.29 -5.67 -4.93
C ILE A 91 3.60 -4.90 -3.80
N TYR A 92 3.88 -3.61 -3.73
CA TYR A 92 3.43 -2.72 -2.68
C TYR A 92 2.61 -1.57 -3.28
N PRO A 93 1.27 -1.71 -3.34
CA PRO A 93 0.40 -0.68 -3.90
C PRO A 93 0.30 0.53 -2.95
N LEU A 94 1.12 1.57 -3.18
CA LEU A 94 1.12 2.78 -2.37
C LEU A 94 -0.22 3.52 -2.46
N TYR A 95 -0.92 3.43 -3.59
CA TYR A 95 -2.25 4.02 -3.78
C TYR A 95 -3.34 3.41 -2.88
N LEU A 96 -3.10 2.24 -2.24
CA LEU A 96 -4.01 1.63 -1.25
C LEU A 96 -3.58 1.92 0.19
N SER A 97 -2.63 2.84 0.40
CA SER A 97 -2.15 3.19 1.72
C SER A 97 -3.24 3.82 2.58
N LYS A 98 -3.20 3.54 3.88
CA LYS A 98 -4.08 4.15 4.89
C LYS A 98 -3.37 5.28 5.61
N GLY A 99 -4.12 6.27 6.08
CA GLY A 99 -3.58 7.28 7.00
C GLY A 99 -3.23 6.64 8.35
N PRO A 100 -2.15 7.08 9.01
CA PRO A 100 -1.82 6.62 10.35
C PRO A 100 -2.78 7.21 11.37
N ASP A 101 -3.24 6.37 12.29
CA ASP A 101 -3.67 6.80 13.61
C ASP A 101 -2.46 7.27 14.42
N LYS A 102 -2.47 8.54 14.83
CA LYS A 102 -1.36 9.18 15.57
C LYS A 102 -1.24 8.68 17.02
N ALA A 103 -2.23 7.97 17.56
CA ALA A 103 -2.13 7.34 18.87
C ALA A 103 -1.34 6.02 18.84
N SER A 104 -1.11 5.46 17.65
CA SER A 104 -0.48 4.15 17.46
C SER A 104 1.00 4.27 17.06
N SER A 105 1.74 3.17 17.21
CA SER A 105 3.12 3.04 16.72
C SER A 105 3.19 2.06 15.54
N TYR A 106 4.03 2.38 14.57
CA TYR A 106 4.15 1.69 13.28
C TYR A 106 5.56 1.16 13.12
N ASN A 107 5.71 -0.17 13.21
CA ASN A 107 7.01 -0.82 13.07
C ASN A 107 7.08 -1.63 11.77
N GLY A 108 8.07 -1.31 10.94
CA GLY A 108 8.36 -2.03 9.70
C GLY A 108 9.17 -1.21 8.71
N PRO A 109 9.42 -1.76 7.51
CA PRO A 109 10.29 -1.14 6.52
C PRO A 109 9.62 0.08 5.87
N ILE A 110 10.43 1.13 5.67
CA ILE A 110 10.04 2.26 4.85
C ILE A 110 10.09 1.83 3.38
N LEU A 111 8.95 1.92 2.69
CA LEU A 111 8.80 1.51 1.29
C LEU A 111 9.20 2.65 0.34
N HIS A 112 8.75 3.86 0.64
CA HIS A 112 8.97 5.04 -0.19
C HIS A 112 8.88 6.31 0.65
N ALA A 113 9.60 7.36 0.25
CA ALA A 113 9.49 8.68 0.82
C ALA A 113 9.64 9.70 -0.29
N ASP A 114 8.64 10.57 -0.43
CA ASP A 114 8.62 11.65 -1.42
C ASP A 114 8.54 13.01 -0.71
N LYS A 115 8.27 14.07 -1.49
CA LYS A 115 8.19 15.45 -0.97
C LYS A 115 6.95 15.70 -0.12
N GLN A 116 5.95 14.82 -0.16
CA GLN A 116 4.64 14.98 0.46
C GLN A 116 4.36 13.92 1.52
N SER A 117 4.91 12.72 1.37
CA SER A 117 4.53 11.57 2.18
C SER A 117 5.64 10.56 2.37
N VAL A 118 5.54 9.81 3.48
CA VAL A 118 6.37 8.67 3.83
C VAL A 118 5.49 7.44 3.88
N TYR A 119 5.87 6.38 3.19
CA TYR A 119 5.14 5.13 3.11
C TYR A 119 5.86 4.05 3.88
N GLN A 120 5.16 3.40 4.80
CA GLN A 120 5.69 2.33 5.64
C GLN A 120 4.82 1.09 5.54
N GLN A 121 5.44 -0.09 5.45
CA GLN A 121 4.73 -1.34 5.57
C GLN A 121 4.65 -1.75 7.04
N VAL A 122 3.45 -2.06 7.53
CA VAL A 122 3.23 -2.68 8.84
C VAL A 122 2.38 -3.93 8.65
N GLY A 123 3.00 -5.10 8.83
CA GLY A 123 2.36 -6.38 8.50
C GLY A 123 1.97 -6.46 7.02
N LYS A 124 0.67 -6.61 6.74
CA LYS A 124 0.11 -6.65 5.38
C LYS A 124 -0.48 -5.31 4.90
N GLN A 125 -0.34 -4.26 5.70
CA GLN A 125 -0.91 -2.94 5.40
C GLN A 125 0.21 -1.94 5.10
N ILE A 126 -0.13 -0.90 4.33
CA ILE A 126 0.76 0.21 4.01
C ILE A 126 0.16 1.47 4.62
N PHE A 127 0.97 2.20 5.37
CA PHE A 127 0.59 3.46 5.99
C PHE A 127 1.30 4.62 5.30
N LYS A 128 0.54 5.70 5.03
CA LYS A 128 1.01 6.93 4.40
C LYS A 128 1.00 8.05 5.43
N HIS A 129 2.19 8.42 5.87
CA HIS A 129 2.44 9.47 6.84
C HIS A 129 2.72 10.79 6.12
N ASP A 130 2.17 11.92 6.61
CA ASP A 130 2.49 13.22 6.00
C ASP A 130 3.94 13.62 6.26
N ARG A 131 4.66 14.02 5.20
CA ARG A 131 6.07 14.46 5.26
C ARG A 131 6.29 15.61 6.23
N GLN A 132 5.32 16.51 6.37
CA GLN A 132 5.40 17.70 7.23
C GLN A 132 5.55 17.37 8.72
N ASN A 133 5.11 16.17 9.13
CA ASN A 133 5.23 15.73 10.51
C ASN A 133 6.68 15.31 10.84
N PHE A 134 7.54 15.11 9.85
CA PHE A 134 8.92 14.66 10.04
C PHE A 134 9.89 15.83 9.94
N ASP A 135 10.81 15.97 10.89
CA ASP A 135 11.91 16.93 10.74
C ASP A 135 12.97 16.40 9.76
N LYS A 136 13.27 15.09 9.85
CA LYS A 136 14.13 14.37 8.93
C LYS A 136 13.42 13.15 8.35
N LEU A 137 13.56 12.93 7.04
CA LEU A 137 13.02 11.74 6.38
C LEU A 137 13.73 10.47 6.86
N PRO A 138 12.98 9.40 7.16
CA PRO A 138 13.59 8.11 7.40
C PRO A 138 14.19 7.55 6.11
N GLU A 139 15.26 6.77 6.25
CA GLU A 139 15.93 6.15 5.13
C GLU A 139 15.06 5.03 4.53
N VAL A 140 14.86 5.09 3.22
CA VAL A 140 14.06 4.10 2.52
C VAL A 140 14.81 2.78 2.42
N GLY A 141 14.10 1.65 2.59
CA GLY A 141 14.74 0.35 2.62
C GLY A 141 15.22 -0.06 4.01
N THR A 142 14.99 0.75 5.05
CA THR A 142 15.35 0.42 6.43
C THR A 142 14.10 0.18 7.28
N GLU A 143 14.22 -0.70 8.29
CA GLU A 143 13.18 -0.90 9.30
C GLU A 143 13.22 0.22 10.33
N LYS A 144 12.08 0.87 10.54
CA LYS A 144 11.91 1.96 11.50
C LYS A 144 10.66 1.76 12.34
N SER A 145 10.64 2.38 13.51
CA SER A 145 9.44 2.58 14.30
C SER A 145 9.03 4.04 14.21
N ILE A 146 7.82 4.31 13.72
CA ILE A 146 7.24 5.65 13.64
C ILE A 146 6.11 5.75 14.66
N SER A 147 6.20 6.73 15.55
CA SER A 147 5.12 7.12 16.47
C SER A 147 4.94 8.63 16.41
N TYR A 148 3.87 9.17 16.98
CA TYR A 148 3.61 10.60 17.00
C TYR A 148 3.63 11.13 18.43
N ASP A 149 4.28 12.27 18.60
CA ASP A 149 4.19 13.04 19.84
C ASP A 149 2.80 13.67 19.93
N GLN A 150 2.07 13.42 21.02
CA GLN A 150 0.70 13.88 21.18
C GLN A 150 0.58 15.39 21.40
N THR A 151 1.65 16.04 21.85
CA THR A 151 1.67 17.49 22.14
C THR A 151 2.01 18.29 20.89
N SER A 152 3.02 17.85 20.14
CA SER A 152 3.52 18.56 18.95
C SER A 152 2.96 18.03 17.63
N GLY A 153 2.39 16.81 17.62
CA GLY A 153 1.93 16.14 16.41
C GLY A 153 3.07 15.69 15.48
N LYS A 154 4.33 15.84 15.91
CA LYS A 154 5.54 15.48 15.16
C LYS A 154 5.78 13.98 15.19
N ALA A 155 6.30 13.46 14.09
CA ALA A 155 6.68 12.07 13.95
C ALA A 155 8.03 11.81 14.61
N GLN A 156 8.04 10.90 15.57
CA GLN A 156 9.22 10.36 16.22
C GLN A 156 9.64 9.10 15.47
N VAL A 157 10.86 9.11 14.93
CA VAL A 157 11.43 7.98 14.17
C VAL A 157 12.53 7.35 14.99
N ALA A 158 12.30 6.13 15.46
CA ALA A 158 13.31 5.31 16.13
C ALA A 158 13.79 4.18 15.21
N ALA A 159 14.95 3.61 15.53
CA ALA A 159 15.29 2.29 14.99
C ALA A 159 14.16 1.31 15.34
N ALA A 160 13.80 0.43 14.41
CA ALA A 160 12.85 -0.64 14.72
C ALA A 160 13.41 -1.40 15.93
N THR A 161 12.68 -1.37 17.05
CA THR A 161 13.07 -2.13 18.22
C THR A 161 13.01 -3.59 17.79
N GLU A 162 14.16 -4.27 17.82
CA GLU A 162 14.19 -5.73 17.73
C GLU A 162 13.13 -6.22 18.72
N LYS A 163 12.13 -6.96 18.23
CA LYS A 163 11.28 -7.73 19.13
C LYS A 163 12.26 -8.56 19.92
N GLN A 164 12.45 -8.24 21.20
CA GLN A 164 13.21 -9.05 22.16
C GLN A 164 12.63 -10.46 22.04
N GLY A 165 13.32 -11.30 21.26
CA GLY A 165 13.08 -12.72 21.22
C GLY A 165 13.30 -13.18 22.64
N ARG A 166 12.21 -13.60 23.29
CA ARG A 166 12.25 -14.23 24.60
C ARG A 166 13.37 -15.26 24.59
N LYS A 167 14.32 -15.09 25.50
CA LYS A 167 15.33 -16.10 25.85
C LYS A 167 14.60 -17.44 26.03
N PHE A 168 14.75 -18.36 25.07
CA PHE A 168 14.52 -19.77 25.33
C PHE A 168 15.84 -20.33 25.86
N SER A 169 15.97 -20.30 27.17
CA SER A 169 16.92 -21.14 27.91
C SER A 169 16.35 -22.55 27.93
N ARG A 170 17.05 -23.52 27.33
CA ARG A 170 17.07 -24.93 27.74
C ARG A 170 18.44 -25.50 27.47
#